data_AF-A0A7D9EZF0-F1
#
_entry.id   AF-A0A7D9EZF0-F1
#
_cell.length_a   1.000
_cell.length_b   1.000
_cell.length_c   1.000
_cell.angle_alpha   90.00
_cell.angle_beta   90.00
_cell.angle_gamma   90.00
#
_symmetry.space_group_name_H-M   'P 1'
#
loop_
_entity.id
_entity.type
_entity.pdbx_description
1 polymer ?
#
loop_
_entity_poly.entity_id
_entity_poly.type
_entity_poly.pdbx_seq_one_letter_code
_entity_poly.pdbx_strand_id
1 'polypeptide(L)'
;MKRRFSSGAGSSTIIITSPTDGHTSAESDSGQHTLRLSKRSKQPALSEARKLSKDLADSRTTKEVLNILLRFFKQLPLESVEETEFAAKVVVERANKEEDVANRVKLFSILGTLLRYPGVNLKYIVEEAIRCMGKEESHNVVAEILNTLGIIGKFLPSEVELHGRILDLAKE
;
A
#
# COMPACT_ATOMS: atom_id res chain seq x y z
N MET A 1 18.10 49.99 -26.33
CA MET A 1 18.90 49.76 -27.55
C MET A 1 18.63 48.33 -28.04
N LYS A 2 18.13 48.19 -29.29
CA LYS A 2 18.11 47.03 -30.24
C LYS A 2 18.37 45.60 -29.68
N ARG A 3 17.40 44.66 -29.78
CA ARG A 3 17.17 43.64 -30.86
C ARG A 3 18.26 42.52 -30.88
N ARG A 4 17.99 41.20 -30.84
CA ARG A 4 17.25 40.29 -31.77
C ARG A 4 17.35 38.83 -31.23
N PHE A 5 16.29 37.99 -31.19
CA PHE A 5 15.94 36.87 -32.11
C PHE A 5 17.13 36.09 -32.71
N SER A 6 17.23 34.75 -32.77
CA SER A 6 16.33 33.74 -33.39
C SER A 6 16.91 32.30 -33.15
N SER A 7 16.11 31.26 -32.87
CA SER A 7 15.50 30.26 -33.80
C SER A 7 16.42 29.15 -34.36
N GLY A 8 15.88 27.91 -34.40
CA GLY A 8 16.28 26.81 -35.29
C GLY A 8 16.52 25.50 -34.53
N ALA A 9 15.55 24.62 -34.29
CA ALA A 9 14.79 23.75 -35.21
C ALA A 9 15.67 22.76 -36.01
N GLY A 10 15.53 21.49 -35.61
CA GLY A 10 15.55 20.25 -36.41
C GLY A 10 16.49 20.09 -37.61
N SER A 11 17.23 18.98 -37.62
CA SER A 11 17.39 18.17 -38.83
C SER A 11 17.75 16.72 -38.48
N SER A 12 16.82 15.83 -38.81
CA SER A 12 17.03 14.39 -38.99
C SER A 12 18.05 14.14 -40.10
N THR A 13 18.84 13.07 -39.97
CA THR A 13 19.26 12.27 -41.13
C THR A 13 19.47 10.82 -40.66
N ILE A 14 18.65 9.94 -41.26
CA ILE A 14 18.74 8.48 -41.25
C ILE A 14 19.58 8.09 -42.49
N ILE A 15 19.95 6.79 -42.61
CA ILE A 15 20.22 6.01 -43.85
C ILE A 15 21.74 5.80 -44.10
N ILE A 16 22.32 4.61 -44.38
CA ILE A 16 21.92 3.18 -44.42
C ILE A 16 23.14 2.37 -44.94
N THR A 17 23.21 1.07 -44.58
CA THR A 17 23.83 -0.10 -45.29
C THR A 17 25.35 -0.22 -45.59
N SER A 18 25.93 -1.30 -45.03
CA SER A 18 26.70 -2.47 -45.60
C SER A 18 27.12 -2.48 -47.10
N PRO A 19 27.96 -3.43 -47.63
CA PRO A 19 28.58 -4.67 -47.08
C PRO A 19 30.06 -4.91 -47.50
N THR A 20 30.71 -6.01 -47.07
CA THR A 20 31.53 -6.91 -47.92
C THR A 20 32.03 -8.16 -47.16
N ASP A 21 32.05 -9.29 -47.89
CA ASP A 21 32.18 -10.67 -47.43
C ASP A 21 33.63 -11.21 -47.28
N GLY A 22 33.77 -12.26 -46.45
CA GLY A 22 34.57 -13.46 -46.80
C GLY A 22 35.87 -13.72 -46.03
N HIS A 23 35.83 -14.66 -45.08
CA HIS A 23 36.63 -15.91 -45.05
C HIS A 23 36.42 -16.72 -43.75
N THR A 24 36.70 -18.01 -43.84
CA THR A 24 36.11 -19.16 -43.15
C THR A 24 37.03 -19.76 -42.07
N SER A 25 36.43 -20.36 -41.03
CA SER A 25 36.97 -21.35 -40.04
C SER A 25 37.98 -20.81 -38.99
N ALA A 26 37.98 -21.22 -37.71
CA ALA A 26 37.29 -22.27 -36.97
C ALA A 26 37.32 -21.93 -35.45
N GLU A 27 36.42 -22.57 -34.70
CA GLU A 27 36.51 -22.94 -33.27
C GLU A 27 36.96 -21.88 -32.26
N SER A 28 36.04 -21.44 -31.40
CA SER A 28 36.23 -21.52 -29.95
C SER A 28 34.92 -21.37 -29.19
N ASP A 29 34.73 -22.35 -28.34
CA ASP A 29 33.73 -22.54 -27.31
C ASP A 29 33.64 -21.33 -26.35
N SER A 30 32.43 -20.82 -26.14
CA SER A 30 32.07 -19.95 -25.01
C SER A 30 30.57 -19.72 -25.06
N GLY A 31 29.83 -20.56 -24.35
CA GLY A 31 28.39 -20.45 -24.17
C GLY A 31 27.96 -19.06 -23.68
N GLN A 32 27.43 -18.26 -24.59
CA GLN A 32 26.64 -17.09 -24.22
C GLN A 32 25.17 -17.50 -24.21
N HIS A 33 24.72 -18.07 -23.09
CA HIS A 33 23.30 -18.04 -22.75
C HIS A 33 22.91 -16.57 -22.57
N THR A 34 22.51 -15.93 -23.67
CA THR A 34 21.85 -14.63 -23.62
C THR A 34 20.53 -14.84 -22.86
N LEU A 35 20.53 -14.50 -21.58
CA LEU A 35 19.31 -14.45 -20.76
C LEU A 35 18.45 -13.32 -21.30
N ARG A 36 17.59 -13.65 -22.27
CA ARG A 36 16.57 -12.73 -22.77
C ARG A 36 15.57 -12.51 -21.64
N LEU A 37 15.70 -11.37 -20.95
CA LEU A 37 14.70 -10.86 -20.05
C LEU A 37 13.43 -10.62 -20.88
N SER A 38 12.56 -11.61 -20.93
CA SER A 38 11.22 -11.44 -21.43
C SER A 38 10.56 -10.44 -20.49
N LYS A 39 10.37 -9.20 -20.96
CA LYS A 39 9.41 -8.28 -20.38
C LYS A 39 8.06 -9.00 -20.43
N ARG A 40 7.73 -9.74 -19.38
CA ARG A 40 6.37 -10.20 -19.14
C ARG A 40 5.57 -8.92 -19.09
N SER A 41 4.81 -8.64 -20.14
CA SER A 41 3.75 -7.65 -20.15
C SER A 41 2.71 -8.12 -19.15
N LYS A 42 3.00 -7.90 -17.85
CA LYS A 42 1.99 -7.95 -16.82
C LYS A 42 0.99 -6.87 -17.25
N GLN A 43 -0.24 -7.28 -17.57
CA GLN A 43 -1.39 -6.40 -17.34
C GLN A 43 -1.15 -5.70 -15.99
N PRO A 44 -1.44 -4.40 -15.83
CA PRO A 44 -1.07 -3.70 -14.61
C PRO A 44 -1.72 -4.46 -13.45
N ALA A 45 -0.90 -5.23 -12.73
CA ALA A 45 -1.37 -6.01 -11.62
C ALA A 45 -1.87 -4.94 -10.65
N LEU A 46 -3.18 -4.92 -10.39
CA LEU A 46 -3.73 -4.04 -9.38
C LEU A 46 -2.87 -4.23 -8.13
N SER A 47 -2.40 -3.14 -7.55
CA SER A 47 -1.65 -3.21 -6.30
C SER A 47 -2.42 -4.00 -5.27
N GLU A 48 -1.70 -4.67 -4.36
CA GLU A 48 -2.36 -5.51 -3.35
C GLU A 48 -3.35 -4.71 -2.49
N ALA A 49 -3.03 -3.44 -2.20
CA ALA A 49 -3.94 -2.52 -1.51
C ALA A 49 -5.20 -2.17 -2.34
N ARG A 50 -5.10 -2.03 -3.67
CA ARG A 50 -6.26 -1.80 -4.54
C ARG A 50 -7.14 -3.04 -4.68
N LYS A 51 -6.52 -4.23 -4.74
CA LYS A 51 -7.26 -5.50 -4.69
C LYS A 51 -8.03 -5.63 -3.39
N LEU A 52 -7.38 -5.33 -2.25
CA LEU A 52 -8.04 -5.31 -0.94
C LEU A 52 -9.29 -4.41 -0.95
N SER A 53 -9.15 -3.17 -1.43
CA SER A 53 -10.28 -2.23 -1.49
C SER A 53 -11.45 -2.77 -2.30
N LYS A 54 -11.17 -3.35 -3.48
CA LYS A 54 -12.18 -3.95 -4.34
C LYS A 54 -12.83 -5.17 -3.68
N ASP A 55 -12.01 -6.11 -3.21
CA ASP A 55 -12.49 -7.37 -2.62
C ASP A 55 -13.35 -7.11 -1.38
N LEU A 56 -12.98 -6.14 -0.52
CA LEU A 56 -13.79 -5.75 0.63
C LEU A 56 -15.10 -5.07 0.24
N ALA A 57 -15.13 -4.32 -0.86
CA ALA A 57 -16.36 -3.72 -1.37
C ALA A 57 -17.32 -4.77 -1.95
N ASP A 58 -16.79 -5.81 -2.59
CA ASP A 58 -17.57 -6.88 -3.22
C ASP A 58 -18.01 -7.98 -2.22
N SER A 59 -17.37 -8.06 -1.05
CA SER A 59 -17.66 -9.05 -0.01
C SER A 59 -19.05 -8.87 0.63
N ARG A 60 -19.75 -10.00 0.86
CA ARG A 60 -21.12 -10.01 1.41
C ARG A 60 -21.26 -10.81 2.70
N THR A 61 -20.29 -11.67 2.99
CA THR A 61 -20.34 -12.56 4.17
C THR A 61 -19.12 -12.38 5.06
N THR A 62 -19.29 -12.63 6.36
CA THR A 62 -18.18 -12.62 7.33
C THR A 62 -17.03 -13.54 6.90
N LYS A 63 -17.33 -14.74 6.39
CA LYS A 63 -16.32 -15.69 5.94
C LYS A 63 -15.50 -15.15 4.76
N GLU A 64 -16.12 -14.45 3.81
CA GLU A 64 -15.42 -13.82 2.69
C GLU A 64 -14.48 -12.72 3.18
N VAL A 65 -14.99 -11.81 4.02
CA VAL A 65 -14.20 -10.71 4.61
C VAL A 65 -12.97 -11.26 5.32
N LEU A 66 -13.15 -12.20 6.25
CA LEU A 66 -12.03 -12.79 6.99
C LEU A 66 -11.02 -13.46 6.06
N ASN A 67 -11.46 -14.17 5.01
CA ASN A 67 -10.55 -14.79 4.05
C ASN A 67 -9.76 -13.76 3.24
N ILE A 68 -10.40 -12.68 2.81
CA ILE A 68 -9.74 -11.56 2.13
C ILE A 68 -8.68 -10.95 3.05
N LEU A 69 -9.05 -10.63 4.29
CA LEU A 69 -8.16 -10.06 5.30
C LEU A 69 -6.98 -10.97 5.64
N LEU A 70 -7.20 -12.28 5.77
CA LEU A 70 -6.13 -13.26 6.02
C LEU A 70 -5.18 -13.40 4.83
N ARG A 71 -5.69 -13.35 3.60
CA ARG A 71 -4.84 -13.35 2.39
C ARG A 71 -4.00 -12.08 2.32
N PHE A 72 -4.62 -10.92 2.55
CA PHE A 72 -3.93 -9.64 2.55
C PHE A 72 -2.85 -9.55 3.64
N PHE A 73 -3.13 -10.05 4.86
CA PHE A 73 -2.14 -10.06 5.93
C PHE A 73 -0.86 -10.81 5.56
N LYS A 74 -0.95 -11.88 4.77
CA LYS A 74 0.21 -12.64 4.27
C LYS A 74 1.05 -11.89 3.24
N GLN A 75 0.56 -10.77 2.72
CA GLN A 75 1.25 -9.96 1.71
C GLN A 75 2.03 -8.80 2.33
N LEU A 76 1.95 -8.60 3.65
CA LEU A 76 2.71 -7.57 4.35
C LEU A 76 4.18 -8.01 4.51
N PRO A 77 5.16 -7.08 4.41
CA PRO A 77 5.01 -5.65 4.10
C PRO A 77 4.68 -5.38 2.62
N LEU A 78 3.96 -4.28 2.36
CA LEU A 78 3.67 -3.86 0.98
C LEU A 78 4.89 -3.22 0.31
N GLU A 79 4.85 -3.13 -1.02
CA GLU A 79 6.00 -2.69 -1.84
C GLU A 79 6.25 -1.18 -1.68
N SER A 80 5.21 -0.39 -1.41
CA SER A 80 5.29 1.07 -1.36
C SER A 80 4.66 1.66 -0.08
N VAL A 81 5.17 2.83 0.31
CA VAL A 81 4.64 3.61 1.44
C VAL A 81 3.23 4.10 1.12
N GLU A 82 2.99 4.53 -0.12
CA GLU A 82 1.69 4.99 -0.61
C GLU A 82 0.66 3.84 -0.60
N GLU A 83 1.06 2.62 -0.95
CA GLU A 83 0.20 1.44 -0.83
C GLU A 83 -0.15 1.15 0.62
N THR A 84 0.80 1.32 1.53
CA THR A 84 0.60 1.09 2.96
C THR A 84 -0.36 2.13 3.56
N GLU A 85 -0.18 3.40 3.22
CA GLU A 85 -1.10 4.46 3.60
C GLU A 85 -2.51 4.20 3.04
N PHE A 86 -2.62 3.85 1.75
CA PHE A 86 -3.89 3.55 1.12
C PHE A 86 -4.58 2.34 1.77
N ALA A 87 -3.85 1.26 2.04
CA ALA A 87 -4.37 0.09 2.72
C ALA A 87 -4.87 0.43 4.14
N ALA A 88 -4.13 1.23 4.90
CA ALA A 88 -4.54 1.64 6.24
C ALA A 88 -5.85 2.44 6.22
N LYS A 89 -6.01 3.37 5.27
CA LYS A 89 -7.27 4.11 5.07
C LYS A 89 -8.43 3.18 4.74
N VAL A 90 -8.24 2.30 3.75
CA VAL A 90 -9.27 1.32 3.35
C VAL A 90 -9.70 0.44 4.53
N VAL A 91 -8.75 -0.05 5.33
CA VAL A 91 -9.02 -0.92 6.47
C VAL A 91 -9.81 -0.19 7.56
N VAL A 92 -9.40 1.03 7.94
CA VAL A 92 -10.07 1.77 9.02
C VAL A 92 -11.45 2.28 8.60
N GLU A 93 -11.62 2.69 7.34
CA GLU A 93 -12.92 3.07 6.79
C GLU A 93 -13.88 1.89 6.71
N ARG A 94 -13.37 0.70 6.32
CA ARG A 94 -14.17 -0.53 6.33
C ARG A 94 -14.55 -0.92 7.75
N ALA A 95 -13.64 -0.84 8.72
CA ALA A 95 -13.93 -1.16 10.12
C ALA A 95 -15.06 -0.30 10.67
N ASN A 96 -15.07 0.99 10.32
CA ASN A 96 -16.13 1.91 10.71
C ASN A 96 -17.50 1.61 10.08
N LYS A 97 -17.59 0.79 9.04
CA LYS A 97 -18.86 0.43 8.38
C LYS A 97 -19.27 -1.03 8.62
N GLU A 98 -18.43 -1.79 9.29
CA GLU A 98 -18.58 -3.24 9.45
C GLU A 98 -19.48 -3.55 10.64
N GLU A 99 -20.47 -4.42 10.45
CA GLU A 99 -21.44 -4.80 11.49
C GLU A 99 -21.01 -6.05 12.27
N ASP A 100 -20.22 -6.93 11.62
CA ASP A 100 -19.73 -8.14 12.26
C ASP A 100 -18.54 -7.85 13.19
N VAL A 101 -18.69 -8.25 14.45
CA VAL A 101 -17.70 -8.05 15.51
C VAL A 101 -16.35 -8.71 15.15
N ALA A 102 -16.36 -9.92 14.61
CA ALA A 102 -15.13 -10.66 14.31
C ALA A 102 -14.38 -10.00 13.14
N ASN A 103 -15.10 -9.50 12.14
CA ASN A 103 -14.51 -8.71 11.06
C ASN A 103 -13.88 -7.42 11.60
N ARG A 104 -14.57 -6.68 12.49
CA ARG A 104 -14.03 -5.45 13.09
C ARG A 104 -12.74 -5.69 13.86
N VAL A 105 -12.72 -6.71 14.74
CA VAL A 105 -11.49 -7.11 15.46
C VAL A 105 -10.38 -7.42 14.45
N LYS A 106 -10.67 -8.19 13.39
CA LYS A 106 -9.64 -8.56 12.42
C LYS A 106 -9.13 -7.36 11.62
N LEU A 107 -9.99 -6.40 11.27
CA LEU A 107 -9.62 -5.16 10.60
C LEU A 107 -8.68 -4.32 11.47
N PHE A 108 -9.03 -4.08 12.74
CA PHE A 108 -8.15 -3.33 13.65
C PHE A 108 -6.82 -4.05 13.94
N SER A 109 -6.83 -5.38 14.05
CA SER A 109 -5.59 -6.16 14.19
C SER A 109 -4.64 -5.99 12.99
N ILE A 110 -5.18 -6.01 11.77
CA ILE A 110 -4.40 -5.74 10.55
C ILE A 110 -3.92 -4.29 10.52
N LEU A 111 -4.79 -3.35 10.90
CA LEU A 111 -4.47 -1.93 10.98
C LEU A 111 -3.28 -1.70 11.92
N GLY A 112 -3.30 -2.27 13.14
CA GLY A 112 -2.19 -2.21 14.08
C GLY A 112 -0.86 -2.77 13.53
N THR A 113 -0.92 -3.66 12.54
CA THR A 113 0.28 -4.13 11.82
C THR A 113 0.73 -3.11 10.77
N LEU A 114 -0.22 -2.58 9.97
CA LEU A 114 0.06 -1.57 8.93
C LEU A 114 0.71 -0.31 9.51
N LEU A 115 0.28 0.13 10.70
CA LEU A 115 0.77 1.35 11.35
C LEU A 115 2.21 1.28 11.83
N ARG A 116 2.82 0.08 11.83
CA ARG A 116 4.24 -0.09 12.16
C ARG A 116 5.15 0.27 10.99
N TYR A 117 4.59 0.39 9.80
CA TYR A 117 5.31 0.79 8.60
C TYR A 117 5.22 2.32 8.42
N PRO A 118 6.27 2.96 7.85
CA PRO A 118 6.32 4.41 7.74
C PRO A 118 5.30 4.96 6.74
N GLY A 119 5.00 6.25 6.89
CA GLY A 119 4.23 7.07 5.94
C GLY A 119 2.71 6.95 6.02
N VAL A 120 2.18 6.20 6.98
CA VAL A 120 0.75 6.26 7.30
C VAL A 120 0.42 7.56 8.02
N ASN A 121 -0.66 8.24 7.61
CA ASN A 121 -1.19 9.39 8.33
C ASN A 121 -1.83 8.95 9.67
N LEU A 122 -1.02 8.89 10.73
CA LEU A 122 -1.45 8.42 12.04
C LEU A 122 -2.56 9.27 12.67
N LYS A 123 -2.59 10.59 12.43
CA LYS A 123 -3.64 11.48 12.98
C LYS A 123 -5.01 11.11 12.44
N TYR A 124 -5.11 10.91 11.12
CA TYR A 124 -6.34 10.44 10.48
C TYR A 124 -6.80 9.10 11.06
N ILE A 125 -5.88 8.14 11.23
CA ILE A 125 -6.22 6.83 11.78
C ILE A 125 -6.74 6.93 13.22
N VAL A 126 -6.17 7.82 14.05
CA VAL A 126 -6.69 8.03 15.42
C VAL A 126 -8.10 8.60 15.40
N GLU A 127 -8.39 9.58 14.56
CA GLU A 127 -9.73 10.15 14.45
C GLU A 127 -10.76 9.09 14.03
N GLU A 128 -10.41 8.23 13.06
CA GLU A 128 -11.24 7.11 12.63
C GLU A 128 -11.40 6.02 13.71
N ALA A 129 -10.35 5.75 14.49
CA ALA A 129 -10.39 4.78 15.58
C ALA A 129 -11.24 5.28 16.77
N ILE A 130 -11.11 6.55 17.16
CA ILE A 130 -11.94 7.18 18.21
C ILE A 130 -13.40 7.19 17.79
N ARG A 131 -13.69 7.54 16.53
CA ARG A 131 -15.05 7.49 15.97
C ARG A 131 -15.63 6.08 16.03
N CYS A 132 -14.84 5.05 15.73
CA CYS A 132 -15.30 3.67 15.82
C CYS A 132 -15.58 3.26 17.27
N MET A 133 -14.73 3.66 18.21
CA MET A 133 -14.86 3.31 19.62
C MET A 133 -16.09 3.96 20.27
N GLY A 134 -16.41 5.21 19.94
CA GLY A 134 -17.58 5.92 20.49
C GLY A 134 -18.95 5.33 20.15
N LYS A 135 -19.00 4.29 19.32
CA LYS A 135 -20.22 3.55 18.95
C LYS A 135 -20.11 2.04 19.16
N GLU A 136 -19.00 1.58 19.75
CA GLU A 136 -18.71 0.16 19.85
C GLU A 136 -19.20 -0.41 21.18
N GLU A 137 -19.94 -1.52 21.11
CA GLU A 137 -20.47 -2.22 22.28
C GLU A 137 -19.61 -3.45 22.64
N SER A 138 -18.85 -3.98 21.68
CA SER A 138 -18.03 -5.17 21.90
C SER A 138 -16.72 -4.83 22.58
N HIS A 139 -16.54 -5.33 23.81
CA HIS A 139 -15.26 -5.22 24.53
C HIS A 139 -14.06 -5.76 23.74
N ASN A 140 -14.28 -6.78 22.91
CA ASN A 140 -13.21 -7.33 22.06
C ASN A 140 -12.74 -6.32 21.01
N VAL A 141 -13.68 -5.56 20.42
CA VAL A 141 -13.34 -4.54 19.43
C VAL A 141 -12.72 -3.33 20.13
N VAL A 142 -13.27 -2.90 21.27
CA VAL A 142 -12.70 -1.82 22.09
C VAL A 142 -11.25 -2.14 22.47
N ALA A 143 -10.97 -3.34 22.96
CA ALA A 143 -9.62 -3.76 23.32
C ALA A 143 -8.65 -3.69 22.11
N GLU A 144 -9.08 -4.12 20.92
CA GLU A 144 -8.26 -4.06 19.72
C GLU A 144 -8.05 -2.61 19.22
N ILE A 145 -9.05 -1.74 19.36
CA ILE A 145 -8.93 -0.30 19.08
C ILE A 145 -7.91 0.33 20.04
N LEU A 146 -8.02 0.08 21.35
CA LEU A 146 -7.07 0.58 22.35
C LEU A 146 -5.65 0.07 22.09
N ASN A 147 -5.49 -1.20 21.72
CA ASN A 147 -4.20 -1.76 21.30
C ASN A 147 -3.63 -1.00 20.08
N THR A 148 -4.48 -0.73 19.09
CA THR A 148 -4.11 0.05 17.89
C THR A 148 -3.70 1.48 18.26
N LEU A 149 -4.48 2.18 19.09
CA LEU A 149 -4.17 3.53 19.57
C LEU A 149 -2.87 3.56 20.39
N GLY A 150 -2.63 2.54 21.22
CA GLY A 150 -1.39 2.39 21.97
C GLY A 150 -0.16 2.18 21.09
N ILE A 151 -0.31 1.51 19.93
CA ILE A 151 0.76 1.43 18.92
C ILE A 151 1.03 2.83 18.34
N ILE A 152 -0.01 3.58 17.97
CA ILE A 152 0.12 4.93 17.41
C ILE A 152 0.78 5.89 18.39
N GLY A 153 0.38 5.87 19.67
CA GLY A 153 0.92 6.76 20.70
C GLY A 153 2.44 6.66 20.83
N LYS A 154 3.02 5.47 20.60
CA LYS A 154 4.48 5.27 20.61
C LYS A 154 5.19 6.00 19.46
N PHE A 155 4.50 6.23 18.34
CA PHE A 155 5.03 6.96 17.19
C PHE A 155 4.74 8.46 17.23
N LEU A 156 3.88 8.94 18.14
CA LEU A 156 3.51 10.34 18.30
C LEU A 156 3.80 10.86 19.73
N PRO A 157 5.04 10.79 20.24
CA PRO A 157 5.35 11.11 21.63
C PRO A 157 5.05 12.57 22.02
N SER A 158 5.07 13.49 21.04
CA SER A 158 4.87 14.93 21.29
C SER A 158 3.40 15.38 21.24
N GLU A 159 2.48 14.52 20.82
CA GLU A 159 1.06 14.88 20.64
C GLU A 159 0.29 14.73 21.96
N VAL A 160 0.57 15.60 22.93
CA VAL A 160 0.02 15.50 24.30
C VAL A 160 -1.51 15.50 24.34
N GLU A 161 -2.16 16.31 23.51
CA GLU A 161 -3.63 16.34 23.39
C GLU A 161 -4.21 15.00 22.93
N LEU A 162 -3.53 14.34 21.98
CA LEU A 162 -3.89 13.04 21.47
C LEU A 162 -3.78 11.97 22.57
N HIS A 163 -2.68 12.00 23.33
CA HIS A 163 -2.48 11.11 24.47
C HIS A 163 -3.56 11.30 25.53
N GLY A 164 -3.92 12.56 25.85
CA GLY A 164 -5.01 12.88 26.76
C GLY A 164 -6.34 12.26 26.32
N ARG A 165 -6.70 12.43 25.05
CA ARG A 165 -7.93 11.83 24.48
C ARG A 165 -7.92 10.30 24.54
N ILE A 166 -6.80 9.67 24.20
CA ILE A 166 -6.67 8.20 24.27
C ILE A 166 -6.81 7.72 25.73
N LEU A 167 -6.22 8.44 26.69
CA LEU A 167 -6.31 8.11 28.11
C LEU A 167 -7.72 8.28 28.67
N ASP A 168 -8.43 9.33 28.28
CA ASP A 168 -9.80 9.54 28.73
C ASP A 168 -10.73 8.44 28.21
N LEU A 169 -10.53 8.01 26.96
CA LEU A 169 -11.27 6.88 26.38
C LEU A 169 -10.95 5.54 27.06
N ALA A 170 -9.76 5.36 27.62
CA ALA A 170 -9.38 4.12 28.31
C ALA A 170 -9.94 4.01 29.75
N LYS A 171 -10.53 5.09 30.28
CA LYS A 171 -11.11 5.14 31.63
C LYS A 171 -12.62 4.87 31.65
N GLU A 172 -13.27 4.98 30.50
CA GLU A 172 -14.69 4.65 30.29
C GLU A 172 -14.90 3.14 30.18
#